data_AF-A0A1I6TXQ6-F1
#
_entry.id   AF-A0A1I6TXQ6-F1
#
_cell.length_a   1.000
_cell.length_b   1.000
_cell.length_c   1.000
_cell.angle_alpha   90.00
_cell.angle_beta   90.00
_cell.angle_gamma   90.00
#
_symmetry.space_group_name_H-M   'P 1'
#
loop_
_entity.id
_entity.type
_entity.pdbx_description
1 polymer ?
#
loop_
_entity_poly.entity_id
_entity_poly.type
_entity_poly.pdbx_seq_one_letter_code
_entity_poly.pdbx_strand_id
1 'polypeptide(L)'
;MVETTVVTSPIKGQFVKLEDIDDQAFNSGALGLGIAIEPTEGLVVAPVSGSVTSLFPTHHAIGITSDEGAEILIHVGMDTVRLEGEHFTAHIKQGDRIERGQKLLSFDIEKIKAAGYPLTTPVVVTNASNYHVEVTVPATVSTDDLILELISKG
;
A
#
# COMPACT_ATOMS: atom_id res chain seq x y z
N MET A 1 3.36 9.72 -26.16
CA MET A 1 2.38 8.70 -25.76
C MET A 1 2.05 8.98 -24.32
N VAL A 2 0.77 8.95 -23.93
CA VAL A 2 0.42 9.12 -22.52
C VAL A 2 0.70 7.79 -21.84
N GLU A 3 1.60 7.76 -20.86
CA GLU A 3 1.90 6.55 -20.10
C GLU A 3 0.87 6.38 -18.98
N THR A 4 0.33 5.16 -18.87
CA THR A 4 -0.66 4.79 -17.87
C THR A 4 -0.08 3.72 -16.95
N THR A 5 -0.20 3.93 -15.64
CA THR A 5 0.17 2.95 -14.62
C THR A 5 -1.09 2.44 -13.94
N VAL A 6 -1.21 1.12 -13.84
CA VAL A 6 -2.32 0.45 -13.16
C VAL A 6 -1.83 -0.04 -11.81
N VAL A 7 -2.41 0.46 -10.73
CA VAL A 7 -2.10 0.02 -9.36
C VAL A 7 -3.23 -0.88 -8.87
N THR A 8 -2.88 -2.07 -8.43
CA THR A 8 -3.86 -3.03 -7.92
C THR A 8 -3.79 -3.20 -6.42
N SER A 9 -4.85 -3.74 -5.83
CA SER A 9 -4.93 -3.90 -4.39
C SER A 9 -3.82 -4.85 -3.92
N PRO A 10 -2.92 -4.39 -3.04
CA PRO A 10 -1.87 -5.23 -2.49
C PRO A 10 -2.40 -6.16 -1.39
N ILE A 11 -3.63 -5.94 -0.91
CA ILE A 11 -4.21 -6.63 0.24
C ILE A 11 -5.70 -6.89 -0.03
N LYS A 12 -6.21 -8.03 0.43
CA LYS A 12 -7.65 -8.32 0.43
C LYS A 12 -8.34 -7.74 1.67
N GLY A 13 -9.43 -7.01 1.48
CA GLY A 13 -10.14 -6.41 2.59
C GLY A 13 -11.33 -5.53 2.24
N GLN A 14 -11.78 -4.75 3.23
CA GLN A 14 -12.81 -3.74 3.06
C GLN A 14 -12.16 -2.43 2.62
N PHE A 15 -12.73 -1.78 1.62
CA PHE A 15 -12.29 -0.46 1.21
C PHE A 15 -12.59 0.59 2.30
N VAL A 16 -11.65 1.50 2.51
CA VAL A 16 -11.77 2.65 3.42
C VAL A 16 -11.27 3.88 2.68
N LYS A 17 -12.02 4.98 2.76
CA LYS A 17 -11.53 6.26 2.21
C LYS A 17 -10.38 6.77 3.06
N LEU A 18 -9.33 7.31 2.45
CA LEU A 18 -8.24 7.93 3.19
C LEU A 18 -8.72 9.04 4.13
N GLU A 19 -9.71 9.82 3.70
CA GLU A 19 -10.33 10.90 4.47
C GLU A 19 -10.99 10.42 5.79
N ASP A 20 -11.41 9.16 5.84
CA ASP A 20 -12.11 8.58 7.00
C ASP A 20 -11.12 7.98 8.03
N ILE A 21 -9.81 8.01 7.75
CA ILE A 21 -8.78 7.50 8.65
C ILE A 21 -8.41 8.58 9.68
N ASP A 22 -8.28 8.17 10.93
CA ASP A 22 -7.82 9.03 12.04
C ASP A 22 -6.29 9.18 12.06
N ASP A 23 -5.71 9.58 10.92
CA ASP A 23 -4.30 9.92 10.78
C ASP A 23 -4.16 11.12 9.84
N GLN A 24 -3.69 12.25 10.38
CA GLN A 24 -3.60 13.51 9.63
C GLN A 24 -2.64 13.43 8.43
N ALA A 25 -1.60 12.60 8.50
CA ALA A 25 -0.63 12.48 7.41
C ALA A 25 -1.28 11.83 6.17
N PHE A 26 -2.20 10.89 6.38
CA PHE A 26 -2.93 10.22 5.30
C PHE A 26 -4.22 10.95 4.90
N ASN A 27 -5.06 11.35 5.85
CA ASN A 27 -6.38 11.91 5.54
C ASN A 27 -6.33 13.31 4.92
N SER A 28 -5.22 14.04 5.07
CA SER A 28 -5.01 15.33 4.43
C SER A 28 -4.60 15.23 2.96
N GLY A 29 -4.21 14.04 2.50
CA GLY A 29 -3.61 13.82 1.17
C GLY A 29 -2.18 14.35 1.03
N ALA A 30 -1.56 14.84 2.12
CA ALA A 30 -0.20 15.40 2.08
C ALA A 30 0.87 14.36 1.71
N LEU A 31 0.68 13.10 2.11
CA LEU A 31 1.57 11.99 1.76
C LEU A 31 1.33 11.43 0.35
N GLY A 32 0.22 11.78 -0.30
CA GLY A 32 -0.15 11.25 -1.62
C GLY A 32 -1.64 11.01 -1.77
N LEU A 33 -2.03 10.50 -2.94
CA LEU A 33 -3.40 10.09 -3.25
C LEU A 33 -3.51 8.57 -3.29
N GLY A 34 -4.63 8.03 -2.84
CA GLY A 34 -4.85 6.59 -2.85
C GLY A 34 -6.08 6.16 -2.07
N ILE A 35 -5.99 4.97 -1.48
CA ILE A 35 -7.06 4.35 -0.72
C ILE A 35 -6.50 3.78 0.59
N ALA A 36 -7.38 3.35 1.49
CA ALA A 36 -7.01 2.43 2.54
C ALA A 36 -7.88 1.18 2.53
N ILE A 37 -7.38 0.14 3.19
CA ILE A 37 -7.99 -1.16 3.22
C ILE A 37 -7.96 -1.66 4.66
N GLU A 38 -9.11 -2.09 5.21
CA GLU A 38 -9.14 -2.91 6.42
C GLU A 38 -8.91 -4.38 6.03
N PRO A 39 -7.76 -4.97 6.36
CA PRO A 39 -7.37 -6.28 5.84
C PRO A 39 -8.22 -7.40 6.43
N THR A 40 -8.50 -8.40 5.60
CA THR A 40 -9.14 -9.67 6.00
C THR A 40 -8.16 -10.83 5.98
N GLU A 41 -6.96 -10.63 5.45
CA GLU A 41 -5.88 -11.60 5.42
C GLU A 41 -4.52 -10.94 5.69
N GLY A 42 -3.61 -11.70 6.31
CA GLY A 42 -2.28 -11.25 6.72
C GLY A 42 -1.23 -11.30 5.61
N LEU A 43 -1.57 -10.81 4.42
CA LEU A 43 -0.73 -10.91 3.22
C LEU A 43 -0.70 -9.58 2.46
N VAL A 44 0.50 -9.17 2.07
CA VAL A 44 0.73 -8.08 1.13
C VAL A 44 1.39 -8.64 -0.12
N VAL A 45 0.81 -8.35 -1.28
CA VAL A 45 1.36 -8.63 -2.61
C VAL A 45 1.75 -7.34 -3.33
N ALA A 46 2.58 -7.46 -4.36
CA ALA A 46 3.02 -6.35 -5.17
C ALA A 46 1.86 -5.75 -5.97
N PRO A 47 1.54 -4.45 -5.80
CA PRO A 47 0.44 -3.80 -6.51
C PRO A 47 0.81 -3.45 -7.97
N VAL A 48 2.11 -3.50 -8.30
CA VAL A 48 2.71 -3.16 -9.59
C VAL A 48 3.96 -4.02 -9.80
N SER A 49 4.41 -4.13 -11.04
CA SER A 49 5.80 -4.52 -11.32
C SER A 49 6.70 -3.31 -11.11
N GLY A 50 7.81 -3.49 -10.38
CA GLY A 50 8.66 -2.38 -9.98
C GLY A 50 9.91 -2.81 -9.23
N SER A 51 10.52 -1.85 -8.55
CA SER A 51 11.61 -2.10 -7.61
C SER A 51 11.19 -1.69 -6.20
N VAL A 52 11.60 -2.46 -5.21
CA VAL A 52 11.42 -2.13 -3.80
C VAL A 52 12.38 -1.00 -3.44
N THR A 53 11.89 0.23 -3.38
CA THR A 53 12.73 1.39 -3.07
C THR A 53 13.02 1.53 -1.59
N SER A 54 12.09 1.11 -0.74
CA SER A 54 12.22 1.15 0.71
C SER A 54 11.55 -0.06 1.34
N LEU A 55 12.26 -0.73 2.26
CA LEU A 55 11.67 -1.66 3.21
C LEU A 55 12.05 -1.17 4.61
N PHE A 56 11.05 -0.77 5.40
CA PHE A 56 11.32 -0.19 6.71
C PHE A 56 11.86 -1.26 7.67
N PRO A 57 12.77 -0.94 8.61
CA PRO A 57 13.39 -1.93 9.50
C PRO A 57 12.40 -2.75 10.33
N THR A 58 11.25 -2.16 10.68
CA THR A 58 10.16 -2.82 11.41
C THR A 58 9.12 -3.46 10.49
N HIS A 59 9.37 -3.51 9.18
CA HIS A 59 8.57 -4.16 8.14
C HIS A 59 7.10 -3.70 8.00
N HIS A 60 6.64 -2.72 8.77
CA HIS A 60 5.29 -2.18 8.69
C HIS A 60 4.99 -1.43 7.39
N ALA A 61 6.01 -0.94 6.68
CA ALA A 61 5.83 -0.16 5.47
C ALA A 61 6.78 -0.59 4.34
N ILE A 62 6.30 -0.47 3.10
CA ILE A 62 7.01 -0.82 1.87
C ILE A 62 6.83 0.32 0.87
N GLY A 63 7.95 0.83 0.36
CA GLY A 63 8.01 1.75 -0.77
C GLY A 63 8.37 1.00 -2.05
N ILE A 64 7.64 1.25 -3.12
CA ILE A 64 7.81 0.63 -4.43
C ILE A 64 7.84 1.73 -5.48
N THR A 65 8.78 1.66 -6.41
CA THR A 65 8.72 2.45 -7.65
C THR A 65 8.37 1.51 -8.80
N SER A 66 7.23 1.76 -9.44
CA SER A 66 6.79 1.02 -10.63
C SER A 66 7.76 1.23 -11.80
N ASP A 67 7.67 0.36 -12.80
CA ASP A 67 8.44 0.51 -14.05
C ASP A 67 8.10 1.79 -14.81
N GLU A 68 6.88 2.28 -14.63
CA GLU A 68 6.36 3.52 -15.19
C GLU A 68 6.62 4.75 -14.28
N GLY A 69 7.37 4.58 -13.19
CA GLY A 69 7.85 5.67 -12.34
C GLY A 69 6.88 6.15 -11.24
N ALA A 70 5.68 5.57 -11.14
CA ALA A 70 4.81 5.82 -9.99
C ALA A 70 5.46 5.30 -8.70
N GLU A 71 5.42 6.10 -7.63
CA GLU A 71 5.95 5.76 -6.32
C GLU A 71 4.78 5.39 -5.39
N ILE A 72 4.75 4.16 -4.93
CA ILE A 72 3.68 3.60 -4.10
C ILE A 72 4.23 3.34 -2.70
N LEU A 73 3.49 3.79 -1.70
CA LEU A 73 3.70 3.47 -0.29
C LEU A 73 2.55 2.58 0.21
N ILE A 74 2.91 1.43 0.76
CA ILE A 74 2.00 0.53 1.49
C ILE A 74 2.36 0.62 2.97
N HIS A 75 1.43 1.03 3.83
CA HIS A 75 1.67 1.19 5.26
C HIS A 75 0.71 0.30 6.08
N VAL A 76 1.17 -0.85 6.54
CA VAL A 76 0.34 -1.87 7.20
C VAL A 76 -0.03 -1.46 8.62
N GLY A 77 -1.30 -1.09 8.82
CA GLY A 77 -1.83 -0.64 10.10
C GLY A 77 -1.36 0.76 10.52
N MET A 78 -1.92 1.27 11.61
CA MET A 78 -1.59 2.59 12.17
C MET A 78 -0.70 2.46 13.41
N ASP A 79 0.31 3.32 13.55
CA ASP A 79 1.29 3.29 14.65
C ASP A 79 2.06 1.95 14.80
N THR A 80 1.93 1.02 13.86
CA THR A 80 2.51 -0.34 13.89
C THR A 80 4.03 -0.36 13.85
N VAL A 81 4.68 0.77 13.53
CA VAL A 81 6.13 0.95 13.72
C VAL A 81 6.56 0.64 15.16
N ARG A 82 5.68 0.88 16.15
CA ARG A 82 5.91 0.65 17.58
C ARG A 82 5.93 -0.84 17.97
N LEU A 83 5.55 -1.73 17.06
CA LEU A 83 5.71 -3.18 17.24
C LEU A 83 7.16 -3.65 16.99
N GLU A 84 8.06 -2.76 16.56
CA GLU A 84 9.49 -3.05 16.39
C GLU A 84 9.78 -4.26 15.49
N GLY A 85 8.88 -4.55 14.54
CA GLY A 85 8.98 -5.69 13.61
C GLY A 85 8.32 -6.97 14.10
N GLU A 86 7.77 -7.00 15.31
CA GLU A 86 6.98 -8.13 15.77
C GLU A 86 5.74 -8.33 14.90
N HIS A 87 5.38 -9.59 14.69
CA HIS A 87 4.21 -10.02 13.91
C HIS A 87 4.29 -9.76 12.40
N PHE A 88 5.41 -9.26 11.90
CA PHE A 88 5.68 -9.09 10.47
C PHE A 88 6.72 -10.11 9.97
N THR A 89 6.61 -10.53 8.72
CA THR A 89 7.60 -11.38 8.04
C THR A 89 7.76 -10.90 6.61
N ALA A 90 8.90 -10.29 6.31
CA ALA A 90 9.25 -9.85 4.96
C ALA A 90 9.69 -11.03 4.08
N HIS A 91 9.26 -11.02 2.82
CA HIS A 91 9.63 -12.01 1.78
C HIS A 91 10.51 -11.39 0.68
N ILE A 92 10.89 -10.14 0.87
CA ILE A 92 11.64 -9.27 -0.04
C ILE A 92 12.65 -8.45 0.76
N LYS A 93 13.63 -7.88 0.07
CA LYS A 93 14.57 -6.89 0.62
C LYS A 93 14.52 -5.61 -0.21
N GLN A 94 15.03 -4.52 0.36
CA GLN A 94 15.24 -3.28 -0.38
C GLN A 94 16.15 -3.53 -1.59
N GLY A 95 15.80 -2.91 -2.72
CA GLY A 95 16.49 -3.06 -3.99
C GLY A 95 16.06 -4.27 -4.82
N ASP A 96 15.19 -5.15 -4.30
CA ASP A 96 14.65 -6.25 -5.09
C ASP A 96 13.77 -5.74 -6.24
N ARG A 97 13.89 -6.43 -7.38
CA ARG A 97 12.92 -6.37 -8.47
C ARG A 97 11.71 -7.23 -8.09
N ILE A 98 10.51 -6.72 -8.32
CA ILE A 98 9.25 -7.42 -8.04
C ILE A 98 8.33 -7.39 -9.25
N GLU A 99 7.51 -8.44 -9.37
CA GLU A 99 6.42 -8.51 -10.33
C GLU A 99 5.07 -8.32 -9.63
N ARG A 100 4.09 -7.73 -10.30
CA ARG A 100 2.72 -7.60 -9.76
C ARG A 100 2.19 -8.96 -9.27
N GLY A 101 1.53 -8.96 -8.12
CA GLY A 101 1.02 -10.16 -7.46
C GLY A 101 2.07 -10.94 -6.66
N GLN A 102 3.36 -10.60 -6.77
CA GLN A 102 4.41 -11.23 -5.98
C GLN A 102 4.21 -10.98 -4.49
N LYS A 103 4.39 -12.01 -3.67
CA LYS A 103 4.35 -11.91 -2.21
C LYS A 103 5.46 -11.00 -1.67
N LEU A 104 5.09 -10.00 -0.88
CA LEU A 104 6.02 -9.02 -0.29
C LEU A 104 6.18 -9.19 1.22
N LEU A 105 5.05 -9.29 1.94
CA LEU A 105 5.02 -9.29 3.40
C LEU A 105 3.89 -10.19 3.89
N SER A 106 4.11 -10.87 5.00
CA SER A 106 3.04 -11.50 5.78
C SER A 106 2.98 -10.88 7.16
N PHE A 107 1.78 -10.82 7.75
CA PHE A 107 1.59 -10.27 9.09
C PHE A 107 0.49 -11.01 9.85
N ASP A 108 0.56 -11.00 11.18
CA ASP A 108 -0.41 -11.66 12.04
C ASP A 108 -1.50 -10.67 12.49
N ILE A 109 -2.67 -10.77 11.86
CA ILE A 109 -3.80 -9.86 12.11
C ILE A 109 -4.22 -9.90 13.59
N GLU A 110 -4.34 -11.09 14.16
CA GLU A 110 -4.86 -11.27 15.51
C GLU A 110 -3.91 -10.71 16.54
N LYS A 111 -2.60 -10.97 16.39
CA LYS A 111 -1.59 -10.44 17.32
C LYS A 111 -1.45 -8.92 17.24
N ILE A 112 -1.48 -8.33 16.06
CA ILE A 112 -1.42 -6.87 15.89
C ILE A 112 -2.64 -6.20 16.54
N LYS A 113 -3.85 -6.74 16.31
CA LYS A 113 -5.07 -6.25 16.97
C LYS A 113 -5.01 -6.44 18.49
N ALA A 114 -4.51 -7.58 18.97
CA ALA A 114 -4.34 -7.85 20.40
C ALA A 114 -3.33 -6.91 21.07
N ALA A 115 -2.33 -6.44 20.35
CA ALA A 115 -1.39 -5.42 20.79
C ALA A 115 -1.97 -3.99 20.78
N GLY A 116 -3.21 -3.81 20.30
CA GLY A 116 -3.95 -2.54 20.34
C GLY A 116 -3.75 -1.63 19.13
N TYR A 117 -3.18 -2.15 18.04
CA TYR A 117 -2.92 -1.34 16.84
C TYR A 117 -3.99 -1.56 15.75
N PRO A 118 -4.54 -0.49 15.16
CA PRO A 118 -5.42 -0.60 14.00
C PRO A 118 -4.70 -1.21 12.80
N LEU A 119 -5.43 -1.95 11.98
CA LEU A 119 -4.89 -2.60 10.77
C LEU A 119 -5.29 -1.94 9.47
N THR A 120 -6.10 -0.88 9.52
CA THR A 120 -6.36 0.00 8.36
C THR A 120 -5.04 0.34 7.70
N THR A 121 -4.90 -0.09 6.44
CA THR A 121 -3.65 -0.05 5.69
C THR A 121 -3.78 0.89 4.50
N PRO A 122 -3.15 2.08 4.56
CA PRO A 122 -3.07 2.99 3.43
C PRO A 122 -2.21 2.41 2.31
N VAL A 123 -2.68 2.63 1.09
CA VAL A 123 -1.98 2.38 -0.17
C VAL A 123 -2.05 3.67 -0.98
N VAL A 124 -0.94 4.40 -1.02
CA VAL A 124 -0.90 5.76 -1.58
C VAL A 124 0.18 5.90 -2.62
N VAL A 125 -0.05 6.76 -3.60
CA VAL A 125 0.92 7.19 -4.60
C VAL A 125 1.54 8.50 -4.13
N THR A 126 2.81 8.47 -3.73
CA THR A 126 3.49 9.60 -3.07
C THR A 126 3.82 10.72 -4.05
N ASN A 127 4.03 10.38 -5.32
CA ASN A 127 4.27 11.33 -6.42
C ASN A 127 3.00 11.59 -7.26
N ALA A 128 1.81 11.48 -6.66
CA ALA A 128 0.52 11.63 -7.34
C ALA A 128 0.31 12.96 -8.07
N SER A 129 1.03 14.03 -7.70
CA SER A 129 0.99 15.33 -8.38
C SER A 129 1.37 15.24 -9.87
N ASN A 130 2.19 14.26 -10.24
CA ASN A 130 2.64 13.99 -11.62
C ASN A 130 1.56 13.32 -12.48
N TYR A 131 0.47 12.85 -11.88
CA TYR A 131 -0.54 12.03 -12.54
C TYR A 131 -1.93 12.65 -12.45
N HIS A 132 -2.76 12.39 -13.44
CA HIS A 132 -4.21 12.36 -13.25
C HIS A 132 -4.56 11.00 -12.64
N VAL A 133 -5.23 11.00 -11.49
CA VAL A 133 -5.48 9.79 -10.70
C VAL A 133 -6.97 9.49 -10.73
N GLU A 134 -7.33 8.33 -11.28
CA GLU A 134 -8.68 7.79 -11.19
C GLU A 134 -8.72 6.72 -10.09
N VAL A 135 -9.59 6.92 -9.10
CA VAL A 135 -9.74 6.01 -7.95
C VAL A 135 -10.93 5.09 -8.18
N THR A 136 -10.70 3.79 -8.08
CA THR A 136 -11.78 2.80 -8.08
C THR A 136 -12.20 2.52 -6.64
N VAL A 137 -13.49 2.67 -6.35
CA VAL A 137 -14.06 2.54 -5.00
C VAL A 137 -15.04 1.37 -4.91
N PRO A 138 -14.55 0.12 -4.83
CA PRO A 138 -15.41 -1.03 -4.57
C PRO A 138 -15.73 -1.11 -3.07
N ALA A 139 -16.79 -1.83 -2.67
CA ALA A 139 -17.07 -2.07 -1.25
C ALA A 139 -16.00 -2.98 -0.60
N THR A 140 -15.52 -3.96 -1.36
CA THR A 140 -14.48 -4.92 -0.96
C THR A 140 -13.46 -5.05 -2.08
N VAL A 141 -12.20 -5.28 -1.73
CA VAL A 141 -11.11 -5.58 -2.67
C VAL A 141 -10.54 -6.96 -2.39
N SER A 142 -10.26 -7.71 -3.44
CA SER A 142 -9.35 -8.86 -3.43
C SER A 142 -7.95 -8.41 -3.85
N THR A 143 -6.93 -9.23 -3.58
CA THR A 143 -5.61 -9.00 -4.17
C THR A 143 -5.75 -8.94 -5.70
N ASP A 144 -4.97 -8.06 -6.33
CA ASP A 144 -4.96 -7.81 -7.77
C ASP A 144 -6.19 -7.09 -8.37
N ASP A 145 -7.21 -6.74 -7.58
CA ASP A 145 -8.29 -5.86 -8.04
C ASP A 145 -7.75 -4.46 -8.37
N LEU A 146 -8.28 -3.82 -9.41
CA LEU A 146 -7.90 -2.45 -9.76
C LEU A 146 -8.33 -1.48 -8.65
N ILE A 147 -7.39 -0.65 -8.17
CA ILE A 147 -7.68 0.39 -7.18
C ILE A 147 -7.37 1.80 -7.68
N LEU A 148 -6.32 1.97 -8.49
CA LEU A 148 -5.95 3.27 -9.07
C LEU A 148 -5.51 3.10 -10.52
N GLU A 149 -5.92 4.04 -11.36
CA GLU A 149 -5.36 4.26 -12.69
C GLU A 149 -4.67 5.63 -12.70
N LEU A 150 -3.38 5.64 -13.07
CA LEU A 150 -2.54 6.83 -13.07
C LEU A 150 -2.18 7.19 -14.51
N ILE A 151 -2.55 8.39 -14.94
CA ILE A 151 -2.30 8.89 -16.30
C ILE A 151 -1.28 10.01 -16.20
N SER A 152 -0.08 9.82 -16.78
CA SER A 152 1.01 10.80 -16.72
C SER A 152 0.61 12.14 -17.35
N LYS A 153 0.95 13.25 -16.69
CA LYS A 153 0.56 14.62 -17.13
C LYS A 153 1.41 15.19 -18.27
N GLY A 154 2.54 14.55 -18.62
CA GLY A 154 3.45 14.99 -19.69
C GLY A 154 4.36 16.15 -19.31
#